data_AF-A0A965EMA1-F1
#
_entry.id   AF-A0A965EMA1-F1
#
_cell.length_a   1.000
_cell.length_b   1.000
_cell.length_c   1.000
_cell.angle_alpha   90.00
_cell.angle_beta   90.00
_cell.angle_gamma   90.00
#
_symmetry.space_group_name_H-M   'P 1'
#
loop_
_entity.id
_entity.type
_entity.pdbx_description
1 polymer ?
#
loop_
_entity_poly.entity_id
_entity_poly.type
_entity_poly.pdbx_seq_one_letter_code
_entity_poly.pdbx_strand_id
1 'polypeptide(L)'
;MPRHVSSQPFSGPTAEHQRWHPEQRGTHRRLVWLVDPISAIPGEGLLPSRTWALARALVAGGHEVIWWTSSFSHTRHGPRTPPLLIQDEEGFAVRLIKARRYRRDMSLARFASHRDFAAAFERMATEEVAAGQLEKPPAAWPTASMQS
;
A
#
# COMPACT_ATOMS: atom_id res chain seq x y z
N MET A 1 -18.04 43.08 -12.22
CA MET A 1 -16.58 43.06 -12.02
C MET A 1 -16.16 41.63 -11.66
N PRO A 2 -15.69 40.78 -12.60
CA PRO A 2 -15.26 39.44 -12.24
C PRO A 2 -13.80 39.46 -11.75
N ARG A 3 -13.55 38.90 -10.57
CA ARG A 3 -12.18 38.67 -10.07
C ARG A 3 -11.56 37.52 -10.86
N HIS A 4 -10.50 37.80 -11.62
CA HIS A 4 -9.64 36.77 -12.18
C HIS A 4 -8.94 36.02 -11.03
N VAL A 5 -9.30 34.76 -10.84
CA VAL A 5 -8.48 33.81 -10.08
C VAL A 5 -7.44 33.27 -11.05
N SER A 6 -6.20 33.67 -10.85
CA SER A 6 -5.04 33.13 -11.56
C SER A 6 -4.86 31.67 -11.17
N SER A 7 -5.08 30.75 -12.11
CA SER A 7 -4.75 29.34 -11.96
C SER A 7 -3.26 29.16 -12.21
N GLN A 8 -2.45 29.12 -11.15
CA GLN A 8 -1.10 28.58 -11.27
C GLN A 8 -1.21 27.06 -11.53
N PRO A 9 -0.45 26.51 -12.49
CA PRO A 9 -0.33 25.08 -12.64
C PRO A 9 0.32 24.48 -11.39
N PHE A 10 -0.16 23.31 -10.95
CA PHE A 10 0.50 22.51 -9.93
C PHE A 10 1.87 22.10 -10.47
N SER A 11 2.92 22.81 -10.04
CA SER A 11 4.29 22.37 -10.22
C SER A 11 4.44 21.04 -9.48
N GLY A 12 4.71 19.96 -10.25
CA GLY A 12 5.11 18.68 -9.68
C GLY A 12 6.29 18.84 -8.71
N PRO A 13 6.56 17.83 -7.86
CA PRO A 13 7.50 17.97 -6.74
C PRO A 13 8.86 18.46 -7.24
N THR A 14 9.11 19.75 -7.01
CA THR A 14 10.31 20.46 -7.41
C THR A 14 11.31 20.27 -6.29
N ALA A 15 12.34 19.45 -6.53
CA ALA A 15 13.67 19.45 -5.89
C ALA A 15 13.79 19.48 -4.34
N GLU A 16 12.71 19.48 -3.55
CA GLU A 16 12.78 19.60 -2.08
C GLU A 16 12.80 18.23 -1.37
N HIS A 17 12.68 17.13 -2.12
CA HIS A 17 12.86 15.77 -1.60
C HIS A 17 14.33 15.41 -1.29
N GLN A 18 15.29 16.27 -1.67
CA GLN A 18 16.72 15.97 -1.54
C GLN A 18 17.36 16.39 -0.20
N ARG A 19 16.56 16.88 0.76
CA ARG A 19 17.04 17.24 2.11
C ARG A 19 16.58 16.23 3.17
N TRP A 20 16.65 14.93 2.88
CA TRP A 20 16.56 13.88 3.88
C TRP A 20 17.84 13.06 3.83
N HIS A 21 18.62 13.15 4.92
CA HIS A 21 19.89 12.48 5.22
C HIS A 21 20.42 11.51 4.13
N PRO A 22 21.24 11.97 3.17
CA PRO A 22 21.81 11.10 2.13
C PRO A 22 22.72 10.00 2.70
N GLU A 23 23.23 10.20 3.91
CA GLU A 23 24.18 9.33 4.63
C GLU A 23 23.56 8.00 5.13
N GLN A 24 22.24 7.82 5.10
CA GLN A 24 21.57 6.61 5.61
C GLN A 24 20.82 5.82 4.55
N ARG A 25 21.25 5.89 3.28
CA ARG A 25 20.84 4.89 2.30
C ARG A 25 21.38 3.54 2.77
N GLY A 26 20.51 2.72 3.36
CA GLY A 26 20.87 1.36 3.74
C GLY A 26 21.51 0.70 2.53
N THR A 27 22.75 0.28 2.65
CA THR A 27 23.56 -0.32 1.57
C THR A 27 22.98 -1.63 1.03
N HIS A 28 21.92 -2.14 1.67
CA HIS A 28 21.25 -3.37 1.31
C HIS A 28 19.83 -3.06 0.84
N ARG A 29 19.57 -3.32 -0.46
CA ARG A 29 18.22 -3.51 -0.97
C ARG A 29 17.54 -4.61 -0.13
N ARG A 30 16.32 -4.34 0.31
CA ARG A 30 15.48 -5.28 1.07
C ARG A 30 14.12 -5.36 0.41
N LEU A 31 13.49 -6.52 0.51
CA LEU A 31 12.07 -6.69 0.25
C LEU A 31 11.27 -6.23 1.46
N VAL A 32 10.33 -5.31 1.26
CA VAL A 32 9.43 -4.79 2.28
C VAL A 32 7.99 -5.05 1.87
N TRP A 33 7.22 -5.66 2.77
CA TRP A 33 5.79 -5.82 2.59
C TRP A 33 5.03 -4.77 3.39
N LEU A 34 4.20 -3.98 2.71
CA LEU A 34 3.24 -3.11 3.35
C LEU A 34 1.88 -3.82 3.38
N VAL A 35 1.23 -3.85 4.54
CA VAL A 35 -0.08 -4.49 4.71
C VAL A 35 -1.06 -3.45 5.22
N ASP A 36 -1.90 -2.93 4.32
CA ASP A 36 -2.87 -1.89 4.64
C ASP A 36 -4.14 -2.06 3.79
N PRO A 37 -5.25 -2.51 4.38
CA PRO A 37 -6.50 -2.72 3.66
C PRO A 37 -7.34 -1.46 3.43
N ILE A 38 -6.91 -0.29 3.93
CA ILE A 38 -7.75 0.92 4.04
C ILE A 38 -7.31 1.99 3.04
N SER A 39 -6.01 2.25 2.97
CA SER A 39 -5.47 3.35 2.16
C SER A 39 -5.89 3.28 0.70
N ALA A 40 -6.11 4.45 0.11
CA ALA A 40 -6.28 4.58 -1.32
C ALA A 40 -5.00 4.19 -2.06
N ILE A 41 -5.14 3.55 -3.21
CA ILE A 41 -4.02 3.14 -4.07
C ILE A 41 -3.84 4.10 -5.26
N PRO A 42 -2.66 4.10 -5.90
CA PRO A 42 -2.47 4.82 -7.17
C PRO A 42 -3.56 4.47 -8.18
N GLY A 43 -3.98 5.45 -8.98
CA GLY A 43 -5.06 5.30 -9.96
C GLY A 43 -6.49 5.47 -9.39
N GLU A 44 -6.68 5.60 -8.07
CA GLU A 44 -8.01 5.89 -7.50
C GLU A 44 -8.40 7.38 -7.55
N GLY A 45 -7.65 8.25 -8.24
CA GLY A 45 -7.97 9.68 -8.36
C GLY A 45 -7.99 10.43 -7.02
N LEU A 46 -7.31 9.87 -6.01
CA LEU A 46 -7.18 10.42 -4.67
C LEU A 46 -5.72 10.82 -4.42
N LEU A 47 -5.51 11.77 -3.51
CA LEU A 47 -4.17 12.15 -3.09
C LEU A 47 -3.46 10.99 -2.37
N PRO A 48 -2.11 10.96 -2.39
CA PRO A 48 -1.34 9.95 -1.68
C PRO A 48 -1.70 9.85 -0.20
N SER A 49 -2.07 8.63 0.22
CA SER A 49 -2.21 8.31 1.64
C SER A 49 -0.83 8.18 2.30
N ARG A 50 -0.81 8.05 3.63
CA ARG A 50 0.42 7.77 4.38
C ARG A 50 1.14 6.52 3.88
N THR A 51 0.39 5.46 3.58
CA THR A 51 0.97 4.19 3.10
C THR A 51 1.52 4.32 1.69
N TRP A 52 0.86 5.09 0.82
CA TRP A 52 1.38 5.38 -0.50
C TRP A 52 2.67 6.22 -0.41
N ALA A 53 2.67 7.30 0.38
CA ALA A 53 3.88 8.08 0.62
C ALA A 53 5.03 7.24 1.20
N LEU A 54 4.72 6.32 2.13
CA LEU A 54 5.70 5.38 2.69
C LEU A 54 6.25 4.43 1.62
N ALA A 55 5.40 3.87 0.76
CA ALA A 55 5.83 3.01 -0.35
C ALA A 55 6.80 3.74 -1.28
N ARG A 56 6.49 4.98 -1.68
CA ARG A 56 7.39 5.82 -2.48
C ARG A 56 8.70 6.10 -1.78
N ALA A 57 8.68 6.42 -0.48
CA ALA A 57 9.88 6.68 0.28
C ALA A 57 10.80 5.43 0.38
N LEU A 58 10.22 4.25 0.56
CA LEU A 58 10.95 2.98 0.58
C LEU A 58 11.58 2.65 -0.79
N VAL A 59 10.83 2.84 -1.88
CA VAL A 59 11.34 2.69 -3.25
C VAL A 59 12.47 3.69 -3.52
N ALA A 60 12.30 4.95 -3.14
CA ALA A 60 13.35 5.97 -3.27
C ALA A 60 14.60 5.66 -2.43
N GLY A 61 14.44 4.92 -1.34
CA GLY A 61 15.53 4.35 -0.54
C GLY A 61 16.23 3.14 -1.16
N GLY A 62 15.75 2.63 -2.31
CA GLY A 62 16.31 1.46 -3.01
C GLY A 62 15.76 0.12 -2.54
N HIS A 63 14.64 0.11 -1.81
CA HIS A 63 13.96 -1.12 -1.38
C HIS A 63 12.98 -1.61 -2.44
N GLU A 64 12.80 -2.93 -2.48
CA GLU A 64 11.70 -3.54 -3.24
C GLU A 64 10.46 -3.56 -2.35
N VAL A 65 9.33 -3.10 -2.87
CA VAL A 65 8.11 -2.94 -2.08
C VAL A 65 6.95 -3.69 -2.72
N ILE A 66 6.29 -4.51 -1.90
CA ILE A 66 5.02 -5.14 -2.24
C ILE A 66 3.96 -4.64 -1.25
N TRP A 67 2.94 -3.97 -1.75
CA TRP A 67 1.84 -3.48 -0.94
C TRP A 67 0.60 -4.36 -1.11
N TRP A 68 0.26 -5.10 -0.06
CA TRP A 68 -0.95 -5.89 0.07
C TRP A 68 -2.11 -5.05 0.59
N THR A 69 -3.19 -4.97 -0.18
CA THR A 69 -4.39 -4.20 0.19
C THR A 69 -5.67 -4.90 -0.21
N SER A 70 -6.80 -4.43 0.30
CA SER A 70 -8.10 -5.00 -0.01
C SER A 70 -8.48 -4.75 -1.48
N SER A 71 -9.14 -5.70 -2.12
CA SER A 71 -9.84 -5.49 -3.40
C SER A 71 -11.10 -4.62 -3.25
N PHE A 72 -11.44 -4.20 -2.02
CA PHE A 72 -12.51 -3.25 -1.73
C PHE A 72 -11.91 -1.91 -1.32
N SER A 73 -12.30 -0.85 -2.02
CA SER A 73 -11.90 0.52 -1.72
C SER A 73 -12.67 1.04 -0.52
N HIS A 74 -11.97 1.38 0.57
CA HIS A 74 -12.57 1.99 1.75
C HIS A 74 -13.20 3.34 1.40
N THR A 75 -12.47 4.19 0.69
CA THR A 75 -12.88 5.56 0.35
C THR A 75 -14.09 5.61 -0.59
N ARG A 76 -14.20 4.65 -1.53
CA ARG A 76 -15.31 4.60 -2.49
C ARG A 76 -16.44 3.64 -2.08
N HIS A 77 -16.25 2.84 -1.04
CA HIS A 77 -17.11 1.72 -0.67
C HIS A 77 -17.48 0.78 -1.85
N GLY A 78 -16.51 0.54 -2.73
CA GLY A 78 -16.71 -0.19 -3.99
C GLY A 78 -15.58 -1.18 -4.28
N PRO A 79 -15.77 -2.11 -5.24
CA PRO A 79 -14.68 -2.94 -5.73
C PRO A 79 -13.59 -2.06 -6.36
N ARG A 80 -12.33 -2.41 -6.12
CA ARG A 80 -11.19 -1.88 -6.84
C ARG A 80 -11.07 -2.61 -8.16
N THR A 81 -10.89 -1.84 -9.22
CA THR A 81 -10.32 -2.36 -10.45
C THR A 81 -8.83 -2.11 -10.35
N PRO A 82 -7.97 -3.15 -10.32
CA PRO A 82 -6.54 -2.93 -10.29
C PRO A 82 -6.12 -2.10 -11.50
N PRO A 83 -5.25 -1.09 -11.35
CA PRO A 83 -4.49 -0.61 -12.49
C PRO A 83 -3.40 -1.64 -12.79
N LEU A 84 -3.22 -1.96 -14.07
CA LEU A 84 -2.16 -2.85 -14.56
C LEU A 84 -0.76 -2.19 -14.48
N LEU A 85 -0.68 -0.88 -14.24
CA LEU A 85 0.53 -0.06 -14.45
C LEU A 85 1.21 0.46 -13.17
N ILE A 86 0.72 0.13 -11.96
CA ILE A 86 1.27 0.70 -10.71
C ILE A 86 2.78 0.42 -10.59
N GLN A 87 3.23 -0.77 -10.98
CA GLN A 87 4.64 -1.12 -10.89
C GLN A 87 5.52 -0.24 -11.79
N ASP A 88 5.05 0.10 -12.99
CA ASP A 88 5.80 0.91 -13.95
C ASP A 88 5.81 2.40 -13.58
N GLU A 89 4.73 2.91 -12.98
CA GLU A 89 4.60 4.34 -12.62
C GLU A 89 5.18 4.67 -11.23
N GLU A 90 5.08 3.75 -10.27
CA GLU A 90 5.37 4.02 -8.86
C GLU A 90 6.59 3.27 -8.32
N GLY A 91 7.10 2.28 -9.07
CA GLY A 91 8.24 1.46 -8.67
C GLY A 91 7.95 0.45 -7.55
N PHE A 92 6.68 0.20 -7.23
CA PHE A 92 6.26 -0.85 -6.28
C PHE A 92 5.05 -1.63 -6.80
N ALA A 93 4.90 -2.87 -6.34
CA ALA A 93 3.76 -3.71 -6.69
C ALA A 93 2.60 -3.54 -5.71
N VAL A 94 1.36 -3.62 -6.20
CA VAL A 94 0.15 -3.69 -5.37
C VAL A 94 -0.54 -5.03 -5.58
N ARG A 95 -0.86 -5.70 -4.48
CA ARG A 95 -1.54 -7.00 -4.48
C ARG A 95 -2.90 -6.88 -3.81
N LEU A 96 -3.95 -7.19 -4.56
CA LEU A 96 -5.33 -7.10 -4.08
C LEU A 96 -5.76 -8.40 -3.43
N ILE A 97 -6.29 -8.29 -2.21
CA ILE A 97 -6.82 -9.41 -1.43
C ILE A 97 -8.34 -9.30 -1.38
N LYS A 98 -9.02 -10.40 -1.65
CA LYS A 98 -10.49 -10.46 -1.55
C LYS A 98 -10.93 -10.39 -0.09
N ALA A 99 -11.82 -9.45 0.22
CA ALA A 99 -12.47 -9.32 1.52
C ALA A 99 -13.93 -8.92 1.33
N ARG A 100 -14.81 -9.24 2.31
CA ARG A 100 -16.22 -8.85 2.24
C ARG A 100 -16.39 -7.32 2.21
N ARG A 101 -17.42 -6.85 1.53
CA ARG A 101 -17.77 -5.42 1.44
C ARG A 101 -18.46 -4.93 2.71
N TYR A 102 -18.34 -3.63 3.01
CA TYR A 102 -19.12 -2.95 4.04
C TYR A 102 -19.48 -1.53 3.60
N ARG A 103 -20.58 -0.97 4.11
CA ARG A 103 -21.08 0.35 3.67
C ARG A 103 -20.94 1.46 4.71
N ARG A 104 -20.47 1.13 5.92
CA ARG A 104 -20.35 2.08 7.04
C ARG A 104 -18.99 1.95 7.71
N ASP A 105 -18.35 3.08 7.96
CA ASP A 105 -17.00 3.15 8.53
C ASP A 105 -16.92 2.63 9.96
N MET A 106 -17.99 2.79 10.74
CA MET A 106 -18.09 2.20 12.07
C MET A 106 -19.15 1.11 12.06
N SER A 107 -18.75 -0.11 11.74
CA SER A 107 -19.65 -1.26 11.72
C SER A 107 -18.94 -2.57 12.06
N LEU A 108 -19.66 -3.51 12.65
CA LEU A 108 -19.19 -4.89 12.83
C LEU A 108 -18.82 -5.56 11.50
N ALA A 109 -19.50 -5.17 10.41
CA ALA A 109 -19.16 -5.59 9.06
C ALA A 109 -17.76 -5.14 8.63
N ARG A 110 -17.30 -3.94 9.05
CA ARG A 110 -15.91 -3.50 8.82
C ARG A 110 -14.93 -4.40 9.54
N PHE A 111 -15.16 -4.72 10.82
CA PHE A 111 -14.30 -5.64 11.56
C PHE A 111 -14.26 -7.04 10.93
N ALA A 112 -15.40 -7.56 10.50
CA ALA A 112 -15.47 -8.83 9.78
C ALA A 112 -14.71 -8.79 8.44
N SER A 113 -14.77 -7.67 7.72
CA SER A 113 -13.99 -7.43 6.50
C SER A 113 -12.48 -7.43 6.74
N HIS A 114 -12.02 -6.81 7.84
CA HIS A 114 -10.59 -6.82 8.18
C HIS A 114 -10.13 -8.21 8.62
N ARG A 115 -10.99 -8.99 9.31
CA ARG A 115 -10.70 -10.40 9.63
C ARG A 115 -10.56 -11.26 8.38
N ASP A 116 -11.49 -11.14 7.42
CA ASP A 116 -11.39 -11.83 6.14
C ASP A 116 -10.10 -11.46 5.41
N PHE A 117 -9.77 -10.17 5.36
CA PHE A 117 -8.54 -9.68 4.75
C PHE A 117 -7.29 -10.29 5.41
N ALA A 118 -7.22 -10.28 6.74
CA ALA A 118 -6.08 -10.81 7.48
C ALA A 118 -5.90 -12.32 7.24
N ALA A 119 -6.99 -13.09 7.32
CA ALA A 119 -6.96 -14.53 7.07
C ALA A 119 -6.56 -14.86 5.62
N ALA A 120 -7.08 -14.10 4.65
CA ALA A 120 -6.71 -14.28 3.25
C ALA A 120 -5.26 -13.87 2.96
N PHE A 121 -4.77 -12.79 3.58
CA PHE A 121 -3.37 -12.37 3.51
C PHE A 121 -2.43 -13.44 4.03
N GLU A 122 -2.66 -13.92 5.26
CA GLU A 122 -1.81 -14.93 5.88
C GLU A 122 -1.74 -16.20 5.02
N ARG A 123 -2.89 -16.66 4.53
CA ARG A 123 -2.97 -17.82 3.66
C ARG A 123 -2.20 -17.60 2.35
N MET A 124 -2.49 -16.52 1.61
CA MET A 124 -1.83 -16.25 0.32
C MET A 124 -0.32 -16.02 0.48
N ALA A 125 0.09 -15.25 1.49
CA ALA A 125 1.49 -15.00 1.78
C ALA A 125 2.24 -16.30 2.10
N THR A 126 1.65 -17.18 2.92
CA THR A 126 2.26 -18.46 3.30
C THR A 126 2.34 -19.40 2.10
N GLU A 127 1.25 -19.55 1.34
CA GLU A 127 1.19 -20.40 0.15
C GLU A 127 2.23 -19.96 -0.90
N GLU A 128 2.35 -18.67 -1.17
CA GLU A 128 3.27 -18.18 -2.20
C GLU A 128 4.73 -18.18 -1.77
N VAL A 129 5.02 -17.95 -0.49
CA VAL A 129 6.37 -18.17 0.05
C VAL A 129 6.75 -19.64 -0.01
N ALA A 130 5.84 -20.55 0.38
CA ALA A 130 6.08 -21.98 0.30
C ALA A 130 6.28 -22.48 -1.14
N ALA A 131 5.56 -21.88 -2.10
CA ALA A 131 5.71 -22.16 -3.53
C ALA A 131 6.92 -21.47 -4.19
N GLY A 132 7.72 -20.71 -3.44
CA GLY A 132 8.89 -19.98 -3.95
C GLY A 132 8.55 -18.83 -4.90
N GLN A 133 7.28 -18.40 -4.94
CA GLN A 133 6.82 -17.30 -5.79
C GLN A 133 7.10 -15.92 -5.16
N LEU A 134 7.23 -15.88 -3.83
CA LEU A 134 7.61 -14.69 -3.09
C LEU A 134 8.70 -15.00 -2.07
N GLU A 135 9.64 -14.07 -1.91
CA GLU A 135 10.54 -14.07 -0.78
C GLU A 135 9.82 -13.56 0.48
N LYS A 136 10.07 -14.20 1.63
CA LYS A 136 9.58 -13.71 2.93
C LYS A 136 10.49 -12.55 3.39
N PRO A 137 9.94 -11.37 3.74
CA PRO A 137 10.75 -10.32 4.34
C PRO A 137 11.45 -10.81 5.61
N PRO A 138 12.73 -10.45 5.85
CA PRO A 138 13.54 -10.98 6.95
C PRO A 138 12.98 -10.65 8.35
N ALA A 139 12.00 -9.75 8.45
CA ALA A 139 11.22 -9.51 9.66
C ALA A 139 9.74 -9.35 9.31
N ALA A 140 9.04 -10.46 9.06
CA ALA A 140 7.63 -10.52 9.42
C ALA A 140 7.57 -10.55 10.95
N TRP A 141 6.75 -9.72 11.59
CA TRP A 141 6.50 -9.82 13.03
C TRP A 141 6.28 -11.30 13.39
N PRO A 142 6.90 -11.85 14.45
CA PRO A 142 6.63 -13.22 14.83
C PRO A 142 5.16 -13.30 15.21
N THR A 143 4.36 -14.03 14.43
CA THR A 143 3.01 -14.42 14.84
C THR A 143 3.17 -15.01 16.23
N ALA A 144 2.57 -14.37 17.24
CA ALA A 144 2.58 -14.90 18.58
C ALA A 144 1.93 -16.29 18.51
N SER A 145 2.75 -17.33 18.52
CA SER A 145 2.32 -18.70 18.73
C SER A 145 1.75 -18.76 20.13
N MET A 146 0.46 -18.46 20.24
CA MET A 146 -0.32 -18.68 21.45
C MET A 146 -0.53 -20.20 21.53
N GLN A 147 0.52 -20.89 21.99
CA GLN A 147 0.44 -22.27 22.43
C GLN A 147 -0.53 -22.29 23.62
N SER A 148 -1.66 -22.98 23.44
CA SER A 148 -2.55 -23.38 24.54
C SER A 148 -2.02 -24.67 25.18
#